data_AF-A0A8J7P4C2-F1
#
_entry.id   AF-A0A8J7P4C2-F1
#
_cell.length_a   1.000
_cell.length_b   1.000
_cell.length_c   1.000
_cell.angle_alpha   90.00
_cell.angle_beta   90.00
_cell.angle_gamma   90.00
#
_symmetry.space_group_name_H-M   'P 1'
#
loop_
_entity.id
_entity.type
_entity.pdbx_description
1 polymer ?
#
loop_
_entity_poly.entity_id
_entity_poly.type
_entity_poly.pdbx_seq_one_letter_code
_entity_poly.pdbx_strand_id
1 'polypeptide(L)'
;MCEPNLFPVRVFTSHQDLRFPRIAFFSTRDISAGDELGFDYGDRFWEVKSKYFSCQCSSPKCKHSAAAIAQRQADSTPDEAPHSALPDTSSAAAAAPSSPS
;
A
#
# COMPACT_ATOMS: atom_id res chain seq x y z
N MET A 1 -11.77 10.78 0.94
CA MET A 1 -11.93 10.80 2.42
C MET A 1 -11.66 9.40 2.96
N CYS A 2 -10.86 9.21 4.02
CA CYS A 2 -10.55 7.86 4.56
C CYS A 2 -11.61 7.30 5.51
N GLU A 3 -12.43 8.16 6.13
CA GLU A 3 -13.65 7.78 6.87
C GLU A 3 -14.84 8.47 6.18
N PRO A 4 -15.28 7.94 5.02
CA PRO A 4 -16.32 8.58 4.21
C PRO A 4 -17.71 8.50 4.87
N ASN A 5 -18.52 9.52 4.62
CA ASN A 5 -19.95 9.52 4.92
C ASN A 5 -20.82 9.21 3.69
N LEU A 6 -20.21 9.03 2.50
CA LEU A 6 -20.88 8.62 1.27
C LEU A 6 -20.32 7.31 0.70
N PHE A 7 -21.21 6.48 0.15
CA PHE A 7 -20.89 5.25 -0.57
C PHE A 7 -21.48 5.28 -1.99
N PRO A 8 -20.67 5.04 -3.05
CA PRO A 8 -21.14 5.00 -4.43
C PRO A 8 -21.80 3.66 -4.75
N VAL A 9 -22.99 3.72 -5.34
CA VAL A 9 -23.76 2.56 -5.83
C VAL A 9 -23.99 2.68 -7.32
N ARG A 10 -23.80 1.58 -8.04
CA ARG A 10 -24.16 1.45 -9.45
C ARG A 10 -25.67 1.24 -9.56
N VAL A 11 -26.36 2.15 -10.23
CA VAL A 11 -27.80 2.07 -10.45
C VAL A 11 -28.11 2.06 -11.95
N PHE A 12 -29.11 1.28 -12.31
CA PHE A 12 -29.66 1.19 -13.66
C PHE A 12 -31.09 1.73 -13.60
N THR A 13 -31.44 2.61 -14.54
CA THR A 13 -32.73 3.30 -14.53
C THR A 13 -33.48 2.98 -15.83
N SER A 14 -33.36 3.84 -16.83
CA SER A 14 -34.00 3.67 -18.14
C SER A 14 -33.41 2.53 -18.98
N HIS A 15 -32.14 2.19 -18.78
CA HIS A 15 -31.47 1.07 -19.45
C HIS A 15 -30.63 0.26 -18.45
N GLN A 16 -30.33 -0.98 -18.82
CA GLN A 16 -29.57 -1.95 -18.01
C GLN A 16 -28.24 -2.39 -18.66
N ASP A 17 -27.71 -1.61 -19.62
CA ASP A 17 -26.38 -1.88 -20.18
C ASP A 17 -25.30 -1.77 -19.08
N LEU A 18 -24.73 -2.91 -18.69
CA LEU A 18 -23.76 -3.02 -17.59
C LEU A 18 -22.47 -2.21 -17.80
N ARG A 19 -22.20 -1.78 -19.04
CA ARG A 19 -21.05 -0.92 -19.36
C ARG A 19 -21.29 0.52 -18.94
N PHE A 20 -22.55 0.93 -18.75
CA PHE A 20 -22.95 2.31 -18.47
C PHE A 20 -23.84 2.43 -17.23
N PRO A 21 -23.39 1.99 -16.04
CA PRO A 21 -24.12 2.25 -14.81
C PRO A 21 -24.10 3.75 -14.48
N ARG A 22 -25.17 4.26 -13.89
CA ARG A 22 -25.16 5.58 -13.23
C ARG A 22 -24.61 5.40 -11.82
N ILE A 23 -23.79 6.35 -11.35
CA ILE A 23 -23.28 6.33 -9.98
C ILE A 23 -24.16 7.21 -9.11
N ALA A 24 -24.79 6.63 -8.10
CA ALA A 24 -25.55 7.33 -7.08
C ALA A 24 -24.81 7.23 -5.74
N PHE A 25 -24.75 8.33 -4.98
CA PHE A 25 -24.15 8.34 -3.65
C PHE A 25 -25.22 8.22 -2.58
N PHE A 26 -24.99 7.34 -1.62
CA PHE A 26 -25.85 7.15 -0.45
C PHE A 26 -25.05 7.43 0.81
N SER A 27 -25.71 7.99 1.82
CA SER A 27 -25.07 8.22 3.12
C SER A 27 -24.85 6.90 3.87
N THR A 28 -23.67 6.73 4.47
CA THR A 28 -23.33 5.54 5.28
C THR A 28 -23.67 5.71 6.77
N ARG A 29 -23.97 6.95 7.16
CA ARG A 29 -24.36 7.39 8.51
C ARG A 29 -25.16 8.68 8.39
N ASP A 30 -25.75 9.12 9.50
CA ASP A 30 -26.38 10.44 9.57
C ASP A 30 -25.35 11.55 9.34
N ILE A 31 -25.75 12.60 8.60
CA ILE A 31 -24.91 13.72 8.21
C ILE A 31 -25.57 15.00 8.72
N SER A 32 -24.84 15.77 9.52
CA SER A 32 -25.34 17.03 10.06
C SER A 32 -25.20 18.15 9.04
N ALA A 33 -26.00 19.21 9.19
CA ALA A 33 -25.88 20.38 8.34
C ALA A 33 -24.49 21.03 8.52
N GLY A 34 -23.79 21.27 7.41
CA GLY A 34 -22.44 21.82 7.41
C GLY A 34 -21.32 20.78 7.38
N ASP A 35 -21.63 19.49 7.55
CA ASP A 35 -20.64 18.42 7.40
C ASP A 35 -20.14 18.33 5.95
N GLU A 36 -18.83 18.16 5.78
CA GLU A 36 -18.25 17.89 4.46
C GLU A 36 -18.67 16.49 3.97
N LEU A 37 -19.14 16.41 2.73
CA LEU A 37 -19.47 15.16 2.07
C LEU A 37 -18.22 14.54 1.44
N GLY A 38 -17.95 13.28 1.76
CA GLY A 38 -16.77 12.59 1.28
C GLY A 38 -17.03 11.11 1.02
N PHE A 39 -16.48 10.60 -0.09
CA PHE A 39 -16.41 9.18 -0.41
C PHE A 39 -14.95 8.71 -0.50
N ASP A 40 -14.75 7.39 -0.48
CA ASP A 40 -13.44 6.79 -0.70
C ASP A 40 -13.15 6.71 -2.20
N TYR A 41 -12.03 7.30 -2.63
CA TYR A 41 -11.62 7.35 -4.04
C TYR A 41 -10.98 6.02 -4.49
N GLY A 42 -10.64 5.17 -3.52
CA GLY A 42 -10.03 3.87 -3.75
C GLY A 42 -8.52 3.93 -4.01
N ASP A 43 -7.88 2.77 -3.88
CA ASP A 43 -6.42 2.64 -3.93
C ASP A 43 -5.85 3.09 -5.27
N ARG A 44 -6.52 2.81 -6.40
CA ARG A 44 -6.05 3.24 -7.73
C ARG A 44 -5.84 4.74 -7.88
N PHE A 45 -6.70 5.54 -7.25
CA PHE A 45 -6.50 6.99 -7.23
C PHE A 45 -5.22 7.33 -6.46
N TRP A 46 -5.04 6.73 -5.28
CA TRP A 46 -3.93 7.03 -4.40
C TRP A 46 -2.59 6.44 -4.86
N GLU A 47 -2.58 5.30 -5.56
CA GLU A 47 -1.39 4.75 -6.22
C GLU A 47 -0.75 5.76 -7.18
N VAL A 48 -1.58 6.52 -7.89
CA VAL A 48 -1.13 7.55 -8.83
C VAL A 48 -0.86 8.87 -8.10
N LYS A 49 -1.78 9.32 -7.24
CA LYS A 49 -1.78 10.68 -6.70
C LYS A 49 -0.89 10.87 -5.47
N SER A 50 -0.59 9.81 -4.73
CA SER A 50 0.28 9.87 -3.53
C SER A 50 1.68 10.42 -3.81
N LYS A 51 2.16 10.32 -5.05
CA LYS A 51 3.45 10.89 -5.50
C LYS A 51 3.46 12.42 -5.56
N TYR A 52 2.28 13.03 -5.65
CA TYR A 52 2.12 14.48 -5.88
C TYR A 52 1.62 15.21 -4.65
N PHE A 53 0.70 14.59 -3.90
CA PHE A 53 0.17 15.15 -2.66
C PHE A 53 -0.33 14.03 -1.74
N SER A 54 -0.48 14.36 -0.46
CA SER A 54 -1.04 13.47 0.57
C SER A 54 -2.46 13.87 0.95
N CYS A 55 -3.20 12.90 1.49
CA CYS A 55 -4.57 13.11 1.96
C CYS A 55 -4.61 14.03 3.18
N GLN A 56 -5.54 14.98 3.17
CA GLN A 56 -5.75 16.00 4.22
C GLN A 56 -7.07 15.79 4.98
N CYS A 57 -7.64 14.59 4.97
CA CYS A 57 -8.94 14.34 5.58
C CYS A 57 -8.97 14.42 7.11
N SER A 58 -7.84 14.68 7.77
CA SER A 58 -7.66 14.81 9.24
C SER A 58 -8.07 13.60 10.10
N SER A 59 -8.65 12.54 9.51
CA SER A 59 -9.00 11.32 10.23
C SER A 59 -7.77 10.66 10.86
N PRO A 60 -7.86 10.20 12.13
CA PRO A 60 -6.79 9.43 12.76
C PRO A 60 -6.56 8.08 12.08
N LYS A 61 -7.53 7.58 11.30
CA LYS A 61 -7.44 6.35 10.50
C LYS A 61 -7.03 6.62 9.04
N CYS A 62 -6.45 7.78 8.75
CA CYS A 62 -6.06 8.14 7.39
C CYS A 62 -4.96 7.20 6.85
N LYS A 63 -5.26 6.53 5.73
CA LYS A 63 -4.36 5.56 5.08
C LYS A 63 -3.39 6.19 4.07
N HIS A 64 -3.62 7.45 3.70
CA HIS A 64 -2.95 8.16 2.60
C HIS A 64 -2.37 9.51 3.04
N SER A 65 -2.23 9.75 4.34
CA SER A 65 -1.52 10.91 4.88
C SER A 65 -0.02 10.79 4.61
N ALA A 66 0.71 11.90 4.68
CA ALA A 66 2.16 11.88 4.51
C ALA A 66 2.84 10.91 5.50
N ALA A 67 2.39 10.89 6.76
CA ALA A 67 2.88 9.96 7.77
C ALA A 67 2.59 8.49 7.42
N ALA A 68 1.36 8.17 7.00
CA ALA A 68 0.99 6.81 6.63
C ALA A 68 1.75 6.31 5.39
N ILE A 69 2.07 7.19 4.45
CA ILE A 69 2.89 6.87 3.27
C ILE A 69 4.33 6.59 3.69
N ALA A 70 4.93 7.45 4.52
CA ALA A 70 6.31 7.29 4.99
C ALA A 70 6.51 5.98 5.78
N GLN A 71 5.56 5.61 6.63
CA GLN A 71 5.60 4.35 7.39
C GLN A 71 5.64 3.11 6.46
N ARG A 72 4.83 3.09 5.40
CA ARG A 72 4.82 1.97 4.45
C ARG A 72 6.14 1.83 3.69
N GLN A 73 6.80 2.95 3.39
CA GLN A 73 8.09 2.94 2.70
C GLN A 73 9.21 2.41 3.60
N ALA A 74 9.20 2.79 4.89
CA ALA A 74 10.15 2.27 5.87
C ALA A 74 9.99 0.76 6.11
N ASP A 75 8.76 0.24 6.08
CA ASP A 75 8.49 -1.20 6.23
C ASP A 75 8.86 -2.03 4.97
N SER A 76 9.04 -1.36 3.83
CA SER A 76 9.34 -2.01 2.54
C SER A 76 10.85 -2.15 2.24
N THR A 77 11.75 -1.61 3.07
CA THR A 77 13.19 -1.80 2.90
C THR A 77 13.60 -3.20 3.38
N PRO A 78 14.14 -4.08 2.52
CA PRO A 78 14.71 -5.34 2.97
C PRO A 78 15.91 -5.06 3.88
N ASP A 79 15.99 -5.77 4.98
CA ASP A 79 17.18 -5.89 5.82
C ASP A 79 18.32 -6.47 4.97
N GLU A 80 19.16 -5.60 4.39
CA GLU A 80 20.45 -6.02 3.83
C GLU A 80 21.40 -6.26 5.00
N ALA A 81 21.26 -7.43 5.61
CA ALA A 81 22.22 -7.93 6.58
C ALA A 81 23.62 -7.98 5.91
N PRO A 82 24.65 -7.36 6.49
CA PRO A 82 26.00 -7.54 6.00
C PRO A 82 26.38 -9.00 6.24
N HIS A 83 26.47 -9.79 5.17
CA HIS A 83 27.17 -11.07 5.22
C HIS A 83 28.64 -10.78 5.50
N SER A 84 28.99 -10.73 6.79
CA SER A 84 30.36 -10.69 7.28
C SER A 84 31.16 -11.81 6.63
N ALA A 85 32.21 -11.41 5.92
CA ALA A 85 33.26 -12.29 5.44
C ALA A 85 33.75 -13.17 6.60
N LEU A 86 33.64 -14.49 6.43
CA LEU A 86 34.30 -15.45 7.29
C LEU A 86 35.81 -15.41 6.98
N PRO A 87 36.70 -15.36 7.97
CA PRO A 87 38.13 -15.54 7.73
C PRO A 87 38.44 -17.02 7.48
N ASP A 88 39.13 -17.28 6.37
CA ASP A 88 39.73 -18.58 6.05
C ASP A 88 40.70 -19.02 7.16
N THR A 89 40.39 -20.13 7.83
CA THR A 89 41.35 -20.81 8.72
C THR A 89 42.01 -21.95 7.95
N SER A 90 43.28 -21.75 7.58
CA SER A 90 44.16 -22.79 7.07
C SER A 90 44.37 -23.90 8.10
N SER A 91 44.27 -25.16 7.66
CA SER A 91 44.92 -26.31 8.30
C SER A 91 46.03 -26.81 7.38
N ALA A 92 47.25 -26.89 7.91
CA ALA A 92 48.45 -27.27 7.19
C ALA A 92 48.80 -28.76 7.34
N ALA A 93 49.40 -29.30 6.26
CA ALA A 93 50.26 -30.49 6.12
C ALA A 93 49.62 -31.88 6.38
N ALA A 94 49.91 -32.95 5.61
CA ALA A 94 51.19 -33.33 5.01
C ALA A 94 51.04 -34.12 3.69
N ALA A 95 52.13 -34.11 2.92
CA ALA A 95 52.29 -34.66 1.57
C ALA A 95 52.39 -36.20 1.49
N ALA A 96 52.06 -36.71 0.29
CA ALA A 96 52.12 -38.09 -0.20
C ALA A 96 53.58 -38.60 -0.43
N PRO A 97 53.86 -39.83 -0.96
CA PRO A 97 53.60 -40.15 -2.38
C PRO A 97 53.36 -41.64 -2.81
N SER A 98 52.70 -41.77 -3.98
CA SER A 98 52.89 -42.67 -5.14
C SER A 98 52.85 -44.23 -5.11
N SER A 99 51.78 -44.78 -5.73
CA SER A 99 51.70 -45.77 -6.85
C SER A 99 52.19 -47.24 -6.67
N PRO A 100 52.08 -48.13 -7.69
CA PRO A 100 50.89 -48.92 -8.06
C PRO A 100 51.15 -50.46 -8.12
N SER A 101 50.11 -51.30 -8.18
CA SER A 101 50.00 -52.57 -8.94
C SER A 101 48.60 -53.14 -8.83
#